data_AF-A0A417EK77-F1
#
_entry.id   AF-A0A417EK77-F1
#
_cell.length_a   1.000
_cell.length_b   1.000
_cell.length_c   1.000
_cell.angle_alpha   90.00
_cell.angle_beta   90.00
_cell.angle_gamma   90.00
#
_symmetry.space_group_name_H-M   'P 1'
#
loop_
_entity.id
_entity.type
_entity.pdbx_description
1 polymer ?
#
loop_
_entity_poly.entity_id
_entity_poly.type
_entity_poly.pdbx_seq_one_letter_code
_entity_poly.pdbx_strand_id
1 'polypeptide(L)'
;MNVKSRRTKKVNVENQAINLLSKEELDKKIEVVEKELRSYTWRELEANGKFAKNDKLSFITDDMLIVGCDIGSETHYIRAIDVRGRELSRGAFEFSNTSEGFENAKAWVMALAAKRDKKQIVLGLEPTGHYWFALAAWMISNGISVGQVNPYAVKQSKEIEDNSQLKQ
;
A
#
# COMPACT_ATOMS: atom_id res chain seq x y z
N MET A 1 -4.55 -48.17 37.67
CA MET A 1 -3.66 -46.97 37.58
C MET A 1 -3.01 -47.03 36.20
N ASN A 2 -3.02 -46.05 35.30
CA ASN A 2 -3.32 -44.63 35.33
C ASN A 2 -3.66 -44.22 33.88
N VAL A 3 -4.91 -43.82 33.61
CA VAL A 3 -5.36 -43.31 32.30
C VAL A 3 -4.90 -41.86 32.19
N LYS A 4 -3.82 -41.59 31.45
CA LYS A 4 -3.36 -40.22 31.19
C LYS A 4 -4.26 -39.56 30.14
N SER A 5 -5.20 -38.76 30.63
CA SER A 5 -6.01 -37.81 29.87
C SER A 5 -5.14 -36.89 28.99
N ARG A 6 -5.24 -36.99 27.67
CA ARG A 6 -4.78 -35.95 26.74
C ARG A 6 -5.76 -34.78 26.82
N ARG A 7 -5.39 -33.72 27.53
CA ARG A 7 -6.01 -32.40 27.37
C ARG A 7 -5.54 -31.84 26.02
N THR A 8 -6.37 -31.97 25.00
CA THR A 8 -6.24 -31.19 23.76
C THR A 8 -6.46 -29.73 24.12
N LYS A 9 -5.43 -28.90 23.89
CA LYS A 9 -5.52 -27.44 23.97
C LYS A 9 -6.68 -27.00 23.07
N LYS A 10 -7.71 -26.38 23.66
CA LYS A 10 -8.62 -25.47 22.95
C LYS A 10 -7.75 -24.41 22.30
N VAL A 11 -7.49 -24.55 21.00
CA VAL A 11 -6.95 -23.44 20.22
C VAL A 11 -8.09 -22.44 20.08
N ASN A 12 -7.80 -21.23 20.52
CA ASN A 12 -8.72 -20.12 20.71
C ASN A 12 -9.67 -19.91 19.53
N VAL A 13 -10.96 -19.95 19.86
CA VAL A 13 -12.13 -19.71 18.99
C VAL A 13 -12.28 -18.21 18.62
N GLU A 14 -11.30 -17.37 18.95
CA GLU A 14 -11.38 -15.90 18.80
C GLU A 14 -10.62 -15.32 17.59
N ASN A 15 -9.83 -16.13 16.87
CA ASN A 15 -9.00 -15.63 15.75
C ASN A 15 -9.56 -15.86 14.33
N GLN A 16 -10.87 -16.06 14.18
CA GLN A 16 -11.53 -16.18 12.86
C GLN A 16 -12.59 -15.11 12.57
N ALA A 17 -12.61 -14.01 13.33
CA ALA A 17 -13.47 -12.86 13.04
C ALA A 17 -12.71 -11.77 12.26
N ILE A 18 -12.24 -12.08 11.04
CA ILE A 18 -11.73 -11.06 10.11
C ILE A 18 -12.30 -11.30 8.69
N ASN A 19 -13.33 -10.50 8.37
CA ASN A 19 -13.82 -10.09 7.04
C ASN A 19 -14.06 -11.18 5.98
N LEU A 20 -15.27 -11.75 6.00
CA LEU A 20 -15.99 -12.07 4.76
C LEU A 20 -16.95 -10.91 4.47
N LEU A 21 -16.44 -9.84 3.84
CA LEU A 21 -17.33 -9.02 3.03
C LEU A 21 -17.80 -9.90 1.88
N SER A 22 -19.10 -9.91 1.61
CA SER A 22 -19.60 -10.52 0.38
C SER A 22 -18.95 -9.85 -0.83
N LYS A 23 -18.82 -10.58 -1.93
CA LYS A 23 -18.24 -10.04 -3.17
C LYS A 23 -18.96 -8.75 -3.59
N GLU A 24 -20.28 -8.74 -3.49
CA GLU A 24 -21.13 -7.59 -3.83
C GLU A 24 -20.87 -6.36 -2.94
N GLU A 25 -20.64 -6.55 -1.64
CA GLU A 25 -20.29 -5.45 -0.73
C GLU A 25 -18.89 -4.91 -1.02
N LEU A 26 -17.95 -5.78 -1.37
CA LEU A 26 -16.61 -5.36 -1.75
C LEU A 26 -16.62 -4.55 -3.06
N ASP A 27 -17.36 -5.03 -4.06
CA ASP A 27 -17.50 -4.34 -5.35
C ASP A 27 -18.12 -2.94 -5.17
N LYS A 28 -19.15 -2.81 -4.32
CA LYS A 28 -19.74 -1.51 -3.96
C LYS A 28 -18.72 -0.59 -3.28
N LYS A 29 -17.91 -1.10 -2.35
CA LYS A 29 -16.88 -0.30 -1.69
C LYS A 29 -15.80 0.14 -2.68
N ILE A 30 -15.38 -0.73 -3.60
CA ILE A 30 -14.42 -0.37 -4.65
C ILE A 30 -14.97 0.77 -5.50
N GLU A 31 -16.23 0.69 -5.93
CA GLU A 31 -16.87 1.73 -6.73
C GLU A 31 -16.93 3.08 -6.01
N VAL A 32 -17.22 3.08 -4.71
CA VAL A 32 -17.22 4.29 -3.88
C VAL A 32 -15.82 4.88 -3.79
N VAL A 33 -14.80 4.06 -3.47
CA VAL A 33 -13.41 4.52 -3.41
C VAL A 33 -12.99 5.10 -4.77
N GLU A 34 -13.31 4.43 -5.87
CA GLU A 34 -12.90 4.87 -7.22
C GLU A 34 -13.49 6.24 -7.58
N LYS A 35 -14.76 6.47 -7.27
CA LYS A 35 -15.43 7.77 -7.52
C LYS A 35 -14.88 8.90 -6.66
N GLU A 36 -14.37 8.60 -5.48
CA GLU A 36 -13.85 9.59 -4.52
C GLU A 36 -12.34 9.80 -4.61
N LEU A 37 -11.61 8.99 -5.39
CA LEU A 37 -10.17 9.12 -5.55
C LEU A 37 -9.77 10.50 -6.06
N ARG A 38 -8.73 11.06 -5.43
CA ARG A 38 -8.12 12.32 -5.82
C ARG A 38 -6.60 12.15 -5.88
N SER A 39 -6.04 12.42 -7.05
CA SER A 39 -4.61 12.54 -7.21
C SER A 39 -4.18 13.95 -6.89
N TYR A 40 -3.11 14.07 -6.12
CA TYR A 40 -2.38 15.31 -5.91
C TYR A 40 -0.96 15.12 -6.42
N THR A 41 -0.49 16.04 -7.24
CA THR A 41 0.93 16.11 -7.56
C THR A 41 1.66 16.96 -6.53
N TRP A 42 2.90 16.62 -6.19
CA TRP A 42 3.74 17.44 -5.31
C TRP A 42 3.88 18.88 -5.82
N ARG A 43 3.91 19.04 -7.15
CA ARG A 43 3.95 20.34 -7.80
C ARG A 43 2.70 21.17 -7.48
N GLU A 44 1.50 20.59 -7.51
CA GLU A 44 0.25 21.29 -7.14
C GLU A 44 0.21 21.64 -5.66
N LEU A 45 0.71 20.76 -4.79
CA LEU A 45 0.79 21.02 -3.36
C LEU A 45 1.77 22.16 -3.04
N GLU A 46 2.86 22.28 -3.78
CA GLU A 46 3.88 23.33 -3.57
C GLU A 46 3.60 24.65 -4.31
N ALA A 47 2.87 24.61 -5.44
CA ALA A 47 2.60 25.78 -6.29
C ALA A 47 1.79 26.89 -5.60
N ASN A 48 1.01 26.57 -4.56
CA ASN A 48 0.22 27.54 -3.80
C ASN A 48 1.00 28.22 -2.65
N GLY A 49 2.33 28.13 -2.63
CA GLY A 49 3.16 29.06 -1.86
C GLY A 49 3.61 28.63 -0.48
N LYS A 50 3.46 27.33 -0.14
CA LYS A 50 4.26 26.54 0.81
C LYS A 50 3.39 25.36 1.25
N PHE A 51 3.69 24.15 0.78
CA PHE A 51 3.28 22.96 1.50
C PHE A 51 4.10 22.95 2.80
N ALA A 52 3.58 23.58 3.85
CA ALA A 52 4.35 23.86 5.05
C ALA A 52 4.68 22.55 5.76
N LYS A 53 5.70 22.56 6.63
CA LYS A 53 6.17 21.34 7.33
C LYS A 53 5.01 20.55 7.97
N ASN A 54 4.07 21.25 8.61
CA ASN A 54 2.93 20.60 9.26
C ASN A 54 1.90 20.08 8.24
N ASP A 55 1.66 20.79 7.13
CA ASP A 55 0.79 20.30 6.06
C ASP A 55 1.38 19.02 5.42
N LYS A 56 2.71 18.95 5.27
CA LYS A 56 3.41 17.75 4.81
C LYS A 56 3.18 16.58 5.76
N LEU A 57 3.22 16.83 7.07
CA LEU A 57 3.01 15.82 8.11
C LEU A 57 1.55 15.36 8.20
N SER A 58 0.58 16.26 7.98
CA SER A 58 -0.85 15.95 8.07
C SER A 58 -1.49 15.47 6.76
N PHE A 59 -0.76 15.51 5.65
CA PHE A 59 -1.27 15.08 4.35
C PHE A 59 -1.58 13.59 4.32
N ILE A 60 -0.71 12.78 4.90
CA ILE A 60 -0.96 11.35 5.07
C ILE A 60 -1.85 11.18 6.29
N THR A 61 -3.06 10.65 6.08
CA THR A 61 -4.05 10.43 7.14
C THR A 61 -4.39 8.95 7.30
N ASP A 62 -4.99 8.58 8.42
CA ASP A 62 -5.42 7.19 8.70
C ASP A 62 -6.38 6.64 7.64
N ASP A 63 -7.09 7.50 6.90
CA ASP A 63 -8.01 7.09 5.82
C ASP A 63 -7.26 6.73 4.52
N MET A 64 -5.93 6.88 4.47
CA MET A 64 -5.13 6.58 3.29
C MET A 64 -4.52 5.17 3.34
N LEU A 65 -4.49 4.53 2.18
CA LEU A 65 -3.64 3.37 1.91
C LEU A 65 -2.32 3.86 1.32
N ILE A 66 -1.20 3.51 1.96
CA ILE A 66 0.13 3.84 1.45
C ILE A 66 0.66 2.60 0.71
N VAL A 67 1.10 2.80 -0.53
CA VAL A 67 1.66 1.73 -1.36
C VAL A 67 3.10 2.08 -1.67
N GLY A 68 4.05 1.26 -1.22
CA GLY A 68 5.45 1.37 -1.62
C GLY A 68 5.68 0.56 -2.89
N CYS A 69 6.37 1.14 -3.88
CA CYS A 69 6.71 0.49 -5.14
C CYS A 69 8.23 0.37 -5.32
N ASP A 70 8.68 -0.86 -5.53
CA ASP A 70 10.01 -1.18 -6.02
C ASP A 70 9.98 -1.27 -7.55
N ILE A 71 10.81 -0.45 -8.20
CA ILE A 71 10.75 -0.20 -9.63
C ILE A 71 11.85 -0.99 -10.34
N GLY A 72 11.47 -2.01 -11.11
CA GLY A 72 12.33 -2.61 -12.14
C GLY A 72 12.05 -2.06 -13.55
N SER A 73 12.86 -2.49 -14.53
CA SER A 73 12.69 -2.11 -15.93
C SER A 73 11.48 -2.77 -16.59
N GLU A 74 11.31 -4.07 -16.35
CA GLU A 74 10.23 -4.89 -16.90
C GLU A 74 9.12 -5.20 -15.88
N THR A 75 9.50 -5.34 -14.61
CA THR A 75 8.64 -5.79 -13.53
C THR A 75 8.77 -4.89 -12.32
N HIS A 76 7.65 -4.58 -11.69
CA HIS A 76 7.54 -3.80 -10.47
C HIS A 76 6.95 -4.64 -9.34
N TYR A 77 7.23 -4.24 -8.11
CA TYR A 77 6.65 -4.88 -6.93
C TYR A 77 6.06 -3.82 -6.01
N ILE A 78 4.80 -4.00 -5.61
CA ILE A 78 4.14 -3.11 -4.65
C ILE A 78 3.80 -3.81 -3.34
N ARG A 79 3.89 -3.07 -2.24
CA ARG A 79 3.42 -3.47 -0.91
C ARG A 79 2.54 -2.39 -0.32
N ALA A 80 1.52 -2.79 0.41
CA ALA A 80 0.58 -1.87 1.04
C ALA A 80 0.83 -1.80 2.55
N ILE A 81 0.91 -0.59 3.10
CA ILE A 81 1.08 -0.32 4.52
C ILE A 81 0.04 0.71 4.99
N ASP A 82 -0.18 0.77 6.30
CA ASP A 82 -0.88 1.91 6.92
C ASP A 82 0.08 3.03 7.30
N VAL A 83 -0.45 4.15 7.83
CA VAL A 83 0.34 5.30 8.27
C VAL A 83 1.31 5.00 9.41
N ARG A 84 1.17 3.86 10.08
CA ARG A 84 2.07 3.39 11.15
C ARG A 84 3.14 2.44 10.61
N GLY A 85 3.20 2.23 9.29
CA GLY A 85 4.12 1.31 8.64
C GLY A 85 3.75 -0.16 8.77
N ARG A 86 2.53 -0.50 9.23
CA ARG A 86 2.12 -1.90 9.36
C ARG A 86 1.72 -2.46 8.00
N GLU A 87 2.23 -3.62 7.65
CA GLU A 87 1.88 -4.29 6.39
C GLU A 87 0.39 -4.68 6.35
N LEU A 88 -0.29 -4.27 5.29
CA LEU A 88 -1.70 -4.53 5.03
C LEU A 88 -1.91 -5.58 3.92
N SER A 89 -0.87 -5.85 3.13
CA SER A 89 -0.80 -6.95 2.16
C SER A 89 -0.21 -8.22 2.78
N ARG A 90 -0.48 -9.39 2.18
CA ARG A 90 0.15 -10.66 2.61
C ARG A 90 1.57 -10.85 2.08
N GLY A 91 2.01 -9.96 1.19
CA GLY A 91 3.29 -9.98 0.51
C GLY A 91 3.32 -8.90 -0.57
N ALA A 92 4.40 -8.87 -1.34
CA ALA A 92 4.50 -8.01 -2.52
C ALA A 92 3.57 -8.52 -3.64
N PHE A 93 2.98 -7.59 -4.38
CA PHE A 93 2.27 -7.86 -5.63
C PHE A 93 3.16 -7.46 -6.80
N GLU A 94 3.39 -8.42 -7.69
CA GLU A 94 4.21 -8.29 -8.90
C GLU A 94 3.34 -7.86 -10.08
N PHE A 95 3.84 -6.94 -10.91
CA PHE A 95 3.19 -6.53 -12.15
C PHE A 95 4.19 -6.01 -13.18
N SER A 96 3.84 -6.10 -14.46
CA SER A 96 4.67 -5.66 -15.57
C SER A 96 4.65 -4.15 -15.78
N ASN A 97 5.70 -3.62 -16.40
CA ASN A 97 5.79 -2.23 -16.85
C ASN A 97 5.01 -1.99 -18.16
N THR A 98 3.71 -2.30 -18.13
CA THR A 98 2.78 -2.20 -19.26
C THR A 98 1.44 -1.64 -18.77
N SER A 99 0.59 -1.14 -19.68
CA SER A 99 -0.75 -0.65 -19.30
C SER A 99 -1.56 -1.71 -18.56
N GLU A 100 -1.54 -2.96 -19.06
CA GLU A 100 -2.22 -4.09 -18.41
C GLU A 100 -1.65 -4.37 -17.01
N GLY A 101 -0.33 -4.30 -16.84
CA GLY A 101 0.30 -4.41 -15.53
C GLY A 101 -0.15 -3.31 -14.56
N PHE A 102 -0.30 -2.07 -15.04
CA PHE A 102 -0.76 -0.95 -14.24
C PHE A 102 -2.24 -1.07 -13.85
N GLU A 103 -3.08 -1.57 -14.76
CA GLU A 103 -4.49 -1.90 -14.48
C GLU A 103 -4.61 -2.97 -13.40
N ASN A 104 -3.81 -4.05 -13.50
CA ASN A 104 -3.75 -5.11 -12.51
C ASN A 104 -3.30 -4.58 -11.14
N ALA A 105 -2.28 -3.73 -11.11
CA ALA A 105 -1.81 -3.08 -9.89
C ALA A 105 -2.90 -2.19 -9.27
N LYS A 106 -3.58 -1.36 -10.06
CA LYS A 106 -4.69 -0.53 -9.58
C LYS A 106 -5.80 -1.39 -8.98
N ALA A 107 -6.25 -2.42 -9.69
CA ALA A 107 -7.30 -3.31 -9.20
C ALA A 107 -6.93 -3.95 -7.86
N TRP A 108 -5.67 -4.41 -7.73
CA TRP A 108 -5.16 -4.98 -6.49
C TRP A 108 -5.17 -3.97 -5.33
N VAL A 109 -4.68 -2.74 -5.56
CA VAL A 109 -4.65 -1.70 -4.52
C VAL A 109 -6.07 -1.27 -4.14
N MET A 110 -6.98 -1.15 -5.10
CA MET A 110 -8.39 -0.78 -4.86
C MET A 110 -9.11 -1.81 -4.00
N ALA A 111 -8.92 -3.10 -4.29
CA ALA A 111 -9.49 -4.17 -3.48
C ALA A 111 -8.95 -4.14 -2.03
N LEU A 112 -7.66 -3.84 -1.85
CA LEU A 112 -7.07 -3.66 -0.52
C LEU A 112 -7.63 -2.43 0.20
N ALA A 113 -7.75 -1.29 -0.49
CA ALA A 113 -8.31 -0.08 0.08
C ALA A 113 -9.74 -0.33 0.58
N ALA A 114 -10.60 -0.91 -0.27
CA ALA A 114 -11.97 -1.26 0.08
C ALA A 114 -12.05 -2.26 1.25
N LYS A 115 -11.20 -3.28 1.27
CA LYS A 115 -11.16 -4.29 2.36
C LYS A 115 -10.69 -3.71 3.70
N ARG A 116 -9.91 -2.63 3.67
CA ARG A 116 -9.30 -1.98 4.84
C ARG A 116 -9.95 -0.63 5.17
N ASP A 117 -11.10 -0.33 4.53
CA ASP A 117 -11.86 0.91 4.68
C ASP A 117 -11.00 2.18 4.48
N LYS A 118 -10.09 2.12 3.51
CA LYS A 118 -9.29 3.27 3.07
C LYS A 118 -10.00 3.98 1.93
N LYS A 119 -9.98 5.30 1.97
CA LYS A 119 -10.70 6.19 1.04
C LYS A 119 -9.79 6.79 -0.03
N GLN A 120 -8.50 6.91 0.27
CA GLN A 120 -7.52 7.48 -0.65
C GLN A 120 -6.29 6.58 -0.72
N ILE A 121 -5.55 6.70 -1.80
CA ILE A 121 -4.36 5.89 -2.08
C ILE A 121 -3.21 6.82 -2.42
N VAL A 122 -2.05 6.55 -1.85
CA VAL A 122 -0.79 7.18 -2.22
C VAL A 122 0.24 6.13 -2.60
N LEU A 123 0.90 6.32 -3.75
CA LEU A 123 2.00 5.49 -4.22
C LEU A 123 3.32 6.21 -3.92
N GLY A 124 4.12 5.65 -3.01
CA GLY A 124 5.51 6.01 -2.80
C GLY A 124 6.41 5.18 -3.71
N LEU A 125 7.26 5.83 -4.50
CA LEU A 125 8.25 5.15 -5.34
C LEU A 125 9.64 5.75 -5.16
N GLU A 126 10.64 4.88 -5.16
CA GLU A 126 12.05 5.26 -5.20
C GLU A 126 12.46 5.42 -6.68
N PRO A 127 12.74 6.65 -7.16
CA PRO A 127 13.05 6.85 -8.57
C PRO A 127 14.40 6.20 -8.92
N THR A 128 14.34 5.04 -9.56
CA THR A 128 15.51 4.34 -10.11
C THR A 128 15.43 4.36 -11.64
N GLY A 129 16.29 5.16 -12.28
CA GLY A 129 16.26 5.38 -13.72
C GLY A 129 14.97 6.06 -14.20
N HIS A 130 14.52 5.74 -15.41
CA HIS A 130 13.34 6.35 -16.06
C HIS A 130 12.10 5.44 -16.07
N TYR A 131 12.21 4.20 -15.60
CA TYR A 131 11.15 3.19 -15.72
C TYR A 131 9.88 3.51 -14.94
N TRP A 132 9.97 4.40 -13.94
CA TRP A 132 8.82 4.82 -13.14
C TRP A 132 7.94 5.88 -13.82
N PHE A 133 8.40 6.55 -14.89
CA PHE A 133 7.68 7.68 -15.50
C PHE A 133 6.29 7.26 -16.02
N ALA A 134 6.22 6.14 -16.75
CA ALA A 134 4.98 5.63 -17.31
C ALA A 134 3.99 5.24 -16.20
N LEU A 135 4.48 4.51 -15.20
CA LEU A 135 3.70 4.12 -14.03
C LEU A 135 3.14 5.35 -13.28
N ALA A 136 4.00 6.34 -12.99
CA ALA A 136 3.57 7.52 -12.25
C ALA A 136 2.51 8.32 -13.01
N ALA A 137 2.72 8.56 -14.31
CA ALA A 137 1.76 9.28 -15.15
C ALA A 137 0.41 8.54 -15.19
N TRP A 138 0.44 7.22 -15.37
CA TRP A 138 -0.78 6.39 -15.43
C TRP A 138 -1.53 6.36 -14.10
N MET A 139 -0.82 6.26 -12.97
CA MET A 139 -1.43 6.27 -11.64
C MET A 139 -2.07 7.62 -11.32
N ILE A 140 -1.40 8.73 -11.65
CA ILE A 140 -1.94 10.08 -11.48
C ILE A 140 -3.20 10.26 -12.34
N SER A 141 -3.19 9.84 -13.62
CA SER A 141 -4.38 9.93 -14.47
C SER A 141 -5.56 9.08 -13.98
N ASN A 142 -5.30 8.12 -13.08
CA ASN A 142 -6.30 7.27 -12.44
C ASN A 142 -6.65 7.71 -11.00
N GLY A 143 -6.32 8.95 -10.62
CA GLY A 143 -6.72 9.53 -9.33
C GLY A 143 -5.87 9.05 -8.15
N ILE A 144 -4.74 8.37 -8.38
CA ILE A 144 -3.82 7.94 -7.33
C ILE A 144 -2.69 8.95 -7.20
N SER A 145 -2.49 9.47 -6.00
CA SER A 145 -1.38 10.39 -5.71
C SER A 145 -0.05 9.65 -5.77
N VAL A 146 0.95 10.22 -6.44
CA VAL A 146 2.29 9.63 -6.55
C VAL A 146 3.32 10.53 -5.88
N GLY A 147 4.10 9.95 -4.97
CA GLY A 147 5.21 10.62 -4.30
C GLY A 147 6.55 9.94 -4.52
N GLN A 148 7.56 10.76 -4.77
CA GLN A 148 8.93 10.31 -4.80
C GLN A 148 9.45 10.25 -3.36
N VAL A 149 9.98 9.09 -2.98
CA VAL A 149 10.70 8.94 -1.72
C VAL A 149 12.19 9.11 -1.96
N ASN A 150 12.88 9.68 -0.97
CA ASN A 150 14.32 9.88 -1.03
C ASN A 150 15.05 8.52 -0.97
N PRO A 151 15.82 8.12 -2.00
CA PRO A 151 16.58 6.85 -2.01
C PRO A 151 17.46 6.63 -0.78
N TYR A 152 18.07 7.70 -0.24
CA TYR A 152 18.90 7.62 0.96
C TYR A 152 18.09 7.23 2.20
N ALA A 153 16.89 7.80 2.36
CA ALA A 153 16.00 7.48 3.48
C ALA A 153 15.44 6.06 3.36
N VAL A 154 15.14 5.62 2.14
CA VAL A 154 14.72 4.24 1.87
C VAL A 154 15.84 3.27 2.23
N LYS A 155 17.08 3.53 1.78
CA LYS A 155 18.24 2.70 2.09
C LYS A 155 18.49 2.58 3.59
N GLN A 156 18.46 3.69 4.33
CA GLN A 156 18.59 3.65 5.79
C GLN A 156 17.47 2.86 6.47
N SER A 157 16.23 2.99 5.99
CA SER A 157 15.10 2.25 6.56
C SER A 157 15.23 0.74 6.29
N LYS A 158 15.62 0.36 5.06
CA LYS A 158 15.92 -1.03 4.68
C LYS A 158 17.05 -1.61 5.54
N GLU A 159 18.13 -0.85 5.76
CA GLU A 159 19.24 -1.28 6.63
C GLU A 159 18.79 -1.53 8.08
N ILE A 160 17.85 -0.74 8.62
CA ILE A 160 17.28 -0.96 9.96
C ILE A 160 16.41 -2.22 9.98
N GLU A 161 15.56 -2.42 8.96
CA GLU A 161 14.71 -3.61 8.84
C GLU A 161 15.55 -4.90 8.68
N ASP A 162 16.57 -4.86 7.82
CA ASP A 162 17.47 -5.99 7.55
C ASP A 162 18.40 -6.33 8.73
N ASN A 163 18.67 -5.37 9.62
CA ASN A 163 19.45 -5.56 10.85
C ASN A 163 18.67 -6.25 11.98
N SER A 164 17.44 -6.73 11.73
CA SER A 164 16.71 -7.58 12.66
C SER A 164 17.40 -8.94 12.82
N GLN A 165 17.72 -9.32 14.07
CA GLN A 165 18.40 -10.58 14.44
C GLN A 165 17.57 -11.87 14.18
N LEU A 166 16.47 -11.80 13.44
CA LEU A 166 15.59 -12.95 13.14
C LEU A 166 16.10 -13.85 12.00
N LYS A 167 17.34 -13.68 11.54
CA LYS A 167 18.02 -14.69 10.74
C LYS A 167 18.61 -15.76 11.69
N GLN A 168 17.76 -16.71 12.11
CA GLN A 168 18.18 -18.04 12.55
C GLN A 168 17.56 -19.09 11.65
#